data_AF-A0A846HDW6-F1
#
_entry.id   AF-A0A846HDW6-F1
#
_cell.length_a   1.000
_cell.length_b   1.000
_cell.length_c   1.000
_cell.angle_alpha   90.00
_cell.angle_beta   90.00
_cell.angle_gamma   90.00
#
_symmetry.space_group_name_H-M   'P 1'
#
loop_
_entity.id
_entity.type
_entity.pdbx_description
1 polymer ?
#
loop_
_entity_poly.entity_id
_entity_poly.type
_entity_poly.pdbx_seq_one_letter_code
_entity_poly.pdbx_strand_id
1 'polypeptide(L)'
;MSRFQQGDRVVVNGFFFMSKEHGTVKDITEMQIRNVEVSLDDGETKWYAEDDLSPEELTQEEVRAEIKNVTNRVEKVSSQLPGEMRTELPNHLRFIEDAQVSNDKEKAGRECKYVADNLEDVSRDGFVTFLLVGKHKNKP
;
A
#
# COMPACT_ATOMS: atom_id res chain seq x y z
N MET A 1 -11.39 26.20 1.33
CA MET A 1 -11.78 24.88 1.84
C MET A 1 -10.68 23.89 1.51
N SER A 2 -10.11 23.28 2.55
CA SER A 2 -9.17 22.16 2.47
C SER A 2 -9.82 20.95 1.79
N ARG A 3 -9.00 20.12 1.12
CA ARG A 3 -9.38 18.82 0.56
C ARG A 3 -9.42 17.70 1.60
N PHE A 4 -8.92 17.97 2.80
CA PHE A 4 -8.91 17.04 3.93
C PHE A 4 -9.82 17.53 5.06
N GLN A 5 -10.24 16.60 5.90
CA GLN A 5 -10.99 16.81 7.14
C GLN A 5 -10.25 16.18 8.33
N GLN A 6 -10.56 16.65 9.53
CA GLN A 6 -10.02 16.05 10.75
C GLN A 6 -10.42 14.56 10.82
N GLY A 7 -9.44 13.70 11.07
CA GLY A 7 -9.61 12.24 11.06
C GLY A 7 -9.31 11.57 9.73
N ASP A 8 -9.12 12.31 8.64
CA ASP A 8 -8.73 11.73 7.36
C ASP A 8 -7.35 11.07 7.43
N ARG A 9 -7.22 9.95 6.73
CA ARG A 9 -5.95 9.26 6.51
C ARG A 9 -5.22 9.87 5.33
N VAL A 10 -3.94 10.18 5.53
CA VAL A 10 -3.11 10.85 4.53
C VAL A 10 -1.75 10.21 4.41
N VAL A 11 -1.20 10.31 3.20
CA VAL A 11 0.18 9.97 2.86
C VAL A 11 0.96 11.26 2.65
N VAL A 12 2.07 11.42 3.36
CA VAL A 12 3.02 12.52 3.18
C VAL A 12 3.93 12.19 2.01
N ASN A 13 3.83 12.97 0.94
CA ASN A 13 4.72 12.92 -0.20
C ASN A 13 5.95 13.79 0.10
N GLY A 14 7.04 13.18 0.57
CA GLY A 14 8.29 13.91 0.79
C GLY A 14 8.84 14.55 -0.49
N PHE A 15 9.61 15.64 -0.34
CA PHE A 15 10.30 16.35 -1.43
C PHE A 15 11.34 15.48 -2.17
N PHE A 16 11.73 14.35 -1.58
CA PHE A 16 12.54 13.30 -2.18
C PHE A 16 11.84 11.97 -2.01
N PHE A 17 11.64 11.27 -3.12
CA PHE A 17 10.83 10.05 -3.35
C PHE A 17 11.13 8.80 -2.49
N MET A 18 11.65 8.90 -1.26
CA MET A 18 12.16 7.74 -0.51
C MET A 18 11.43 7.38 0.79
N SER A 19 10.50 8.19 1.29
CA SER A 19 9.61 7.77 2.38
C SER A 19 8.23 8.39 2.22
N LYS A 20 7.25 7.55 1.89
CA LYS A 20 5.83 7.89 2.04
C LYS A 20 5.48 7.64 3.49
N GLU A 21 5.44 8.69 4.30
CA GLU A 21 4.96 8.58 5.69
C GLU A 21 3.44 8.58 5.68
N HIS A 22 2.83 7.84 6.61
CA HIS A 22 1.38 7.74 6.73
C HIS A 22 0.96 8.34 8.05
N GLY A 23 -0.20 9.00 8.07
CA GLY A 23 -0.72 9.61 9.29
C GLY A 23 -2.19 9.97 9.20
N THR A 24 -2.66 10.61 10.26
CA THR A 24 -4.05 11.04 10.42
C THR A 24 -4.11 12.54 10.64
N VAL A 25 -4.98 13.23 9.93
CA VAL A 25 -5.19 14.67 10.07
C VAL A 25 -5.74 14.99 11.46
N LYS A 26 -5.06 15.87 12.19
CA LYS A 26 -5.42 16.34 13.53
C LYS A 26 -6.08 17.70 13.51
N ASP A 27 -5.57 18.63 12.69
CA ASP A 27 -6.07 19.98 12.58
C ASP A 27 -5.72 20.59 11.21
N ILE A 28 -6.44 21.65 10.82
CA ILE A 28 -6.29 22.33 9.54
C ILE A 28 -6.29 23.84 9.79
N THR A 29 -5.21 24.51 9.41
CA THR A 29 -5.11 25.97 9.50
C THR A 29 -5.15 26.64 8.13
N GLU A 30 -6.07 27.60 7.96
CA GLU A 30 -6.26 28.37 6.72
C GLU A 30 -5.50 29.72 6.75
N MET A 31 -4.23 29.73 7.21
CA MET A 31 -3.36 30.90 7.05
C MET A 31 -2.83 31.03 5.60
N GLN A 32 -1.98 32.01 5.32
CA GLN A 32 -1.46 32.35 3.97
C GLN A 32 -0.96 31.13 3.15
N ILE A 33 -0.51 30.09 3.83
CA ILE A 33 -0.28 28.75 3.29
C ILE A 33 -1.16 27.80 4.10
N ARG A 34 -1.94 26.96 3.41
CA ARG A 34 -2.77 25.96 4.07
C ARG A 34 -1.87 24.86 4.61
N ASN A 35 -1.82 24.75 5.93
CA ASN A 35 -1.07 23.71 6.60
C ASN A 35 -2.04 22.76 7.30
N VAL A 36 -1.69 21.49 7.27
CA VAL A 36 -2.45 20.39 7.85
C VAL A 36 -1.56 19.75 8.91
N GLU A 37 -2.05 19.68 10.14
CA GLU A 37 -1.37 18.95 11.20
C GLU A 37 -1.68 17.47 11.04
N VAL A 38 -0.64 16.65 10.94
CA VAL A 38 -0.74 15.21 10.75
C VAL A 38 -0.04 14.52 11.90
N SER A 39 -0.77 13.62 12.58
CA SER A 39 -0.20 12.64 13.49
C SER A 39 0.26 11.44 12.67
N LEU A 40 1.57 11.29 12.50
CA LEU A 40 2.19 10.17 11.84
C LEU A 40 2.00 8.88 12.65
N ASP A 41 2.02 7.76 11.95
CA ASP A 41 1.84 6.44 12.56
C ASP A 41 3.00 6.02 13.48
N ASP A 42 4.16 6.66 13.36
CA ASP A 42 5.30 6.46 14.25
C ASP A 42 5.15 7.22 15.59
N GLY A 43 4.07 7.98 15.74
CA GLY A 43 3.74 8.75 16.94
C GLY A 43 4.18 10.22 16.88
N GLU A 44 4.90 10.66 15.85
CA GLU A 44 5.24 12.06 15.68
C GLU A 44 4.03 12.87 15.18
N THR A 45 3.96 14.17 15.51
CA THR A 45 2.94 15.09 14.98
C THR A 45 3.63 16.29 14.35
N LYS A 46 3.31 16.58 13.09
CA LYS A 46 3.97 17.62 12.28
C LYS A 46 2.97 18.36 11.40
N TRP A 47 3.31 19.59 11.05
CA TRP A 47 2.56 20.39 10.07
C TRP A 47 3.13 20.18 8.68
N TYR A 48 2.25 19.89 7.72
CA TYR A 48 2.58 19.74 6.31
C TYR A 48 1.80 20.74 5.47
N ALA A 49 2.40 21.19 4.37
CA ALA A 49 1.63 21.92 3.37
C ALA A 49 0.55 20.98 2.80
N GLU A 50 -0.65 21.50 2.55
CA GLU A 50 -1.74 20.69 2.00
C GLU A 50 -1.30 19.95 0.73
N ASP A 51 -0.47 20.57 -0.12
CA ASP A 51 0.04 20.03 -1.38
C ASP A 51 1.01 18.84 -1.21
N ASP A 52 1.68 18.73 -0.06
CA ASP A 52 2.57 17.62 0.26
C ASP A 52 1.81 16.37 0.70
N LEU A 53 0.48 16.44 0.81
CA LEU A 53 -0.35 15.33 1.27
C LEU A 53 -1.14 14.69 0.11
N SER A 54 -1.38 13.39 0.19
CA SER A 54 -2.36 12.67 -0.63
C SER A 54 -3.34 11.93 0.27
N PRO A 55 -4.62 11.79 -0.11
CA PRO A 55 -5.52 10.90 0.60
C PRO A 55 -4.96 9.47 0.57
N GLU A 56 -5.04 8.76 1.70
CA GLU A 56 -4.73 7.34 1.72
C GLU A 56 -5.90 6.59 1.08
N GLU A 57 -5.70 6.08 -0.14
CA GLU A 57 -6.78 5.54 -0.97
C GLU A 57 -7.31 4.18 -0.50
N LEU A 58 -6.61 3.48 0.39
CA LEU A 58 -7.02 2.17 0.90
C LEU A 58 -7.12 2.20 2.43
N THR A 59 -8.28 1.83 2.95
CA THR A 59 -8.47 1.50 4.36
C THR A 59 -7.71 0.21 4.72
N GLN A 60 -7.42 0.00 6.01
CA GLN A 60 -6.80 -1.26 6.46
C GLN A 60 -7.62 -2.51 6.09
N GLU A 61 -8.95 -2.40 6.07
CA GLU A 61 -9.83 -3.49 5.64
C GLU A 61 -9.68 -3.77 4.14
N GLU A 62 -9.56 -2.74 3.31
CA GLU A 62 -9.31 -2.87 1.87
C GLU A 62 -7.93 -3.45 1.59
N VAL A 63 -6.91 -3.04 2.35
CA VAL A 63 -5.55 -3.64 2.28
C VAL A 63 -5.62 -5.13 2.61
N ARG A 64 -6.30 -5.53 3.69
CA ARG A 64 -6.48 -6.94 4.05
C ARG A 64 -7.25 -7.72 2.98
N ALA A 65 -8.31 -7.13 2.41
CA ALA A 65 -9.07 -7.74 1.33
C ALA A 65 -8.21 -7.94 0.08
N GLU A 66 -7.36 -6.99 -0.24
CA GLU A 66 -6.47 -7.08 -1.40
C GLU A 66 -5.38 -8.13 -1.20
N ILE A 67 -4.76 -8.20 -0.01
CA ILE A 67 -3.81 -9.28 0.32
C ILE A 67 -4.49 -10.64 0.12
N LYS A 68 -5.69 -10.83 0.67
CA LYS A 68 -6.45 -12.07 0.51
C LYS A 68 -6.78 -12.37 -0.97
N ASN A 69 -7.10 -11.36 -1.77
CA ASN A 69 -7.33 -11.52 -3.21
C ASN A 69 -6.06 -11.98 -3.93
N VAL A 70 -4.92 -11.39 -3.61
CA VAL A 70 -3.61 -11.77 -4.18
C VAL A 70 -3.25 -13.19 -3.73
N THR A 71 -3.40 -13.53 -2.45
CA THR A 71 -3.19 -14.88 -1.92
C THR A 71 -4.00 -15.91 -2.70
N ASN A 72 -5.31 -15.70 -2.84
CA ASN A 72 -6.18 -16.60 -3.59
C ASN A 72 -5.78 -16.75 -5.06
N ARG A 73 -5.26 -15.69 -5.69
CA ARG A 73 -4.78 -15.73 -7.08
C ARG A 73 -3.48 -16.52 -7.17
N VAL A 74 -2.54 -16.27 -6.28
CA VAL A 74 -1.25 -16.98 -6.22
C VAL A 74 -1.49 -18.46 -5.97
N GLU A 75 -2.34 -18.84 -5.02
CA GLU A 75 -2.66 -20.25 -4.78
C GLU A 75 -3.19 -20.96 -6.04
N LYS A 76 -4.07 -20.30 -6.80
CA LYS A 76 -4.61 -20.83 -8.06
C LYS A 76 -3.55 -21.02 -9.15
N VAL A 77 -2.55 -20.12 -9.22
CA VAL A 77 -1.49 -20.18 -10.24
C VAL A 77 -0.19 -20.80 -9.72
N SER A 78 -0.09 -21.14 -8.43
CA SER A 78 1.12 -21.66 -7.79
C SER A 78 1.67 -22.91 -8.49
N SER A 79 0.78 -23.79 -8.94
CA SER A 79 1.14 -24.97 -9.73
C SER A 79 1.76 -24.64 -11.11
N GLN A 80 1.57 -23.44 -11.62
CA GLN A 80 2.12 -22.95 -12.89
C GLN A 80 3.40 -22.13 -12.67
N LEU A 81 3.72 -21.77 -11.43
CA LEU A 81 4.95 -21.05 -11.10
C LEU A 81 6.17 -21.99 -11.22
N PRO A 82 7.29 -21.49 -11.77
CA PRO A 82 8.51 -22.27 -11.92
C PRO A 82 9.27 -22.42 -10.59
N GLY A 83 10.02 -23.52 -10.46
CA GLY A 83 11.02 -23.71 -9.40
C GLY A 83 10.51 -23.57 -7.96
N GLU A 84 11.33 -22.93 -7.12
CA GLU A 84 11.07 -22.73 -5.69
C GLU A 84 9.95 -21.71 -5.42
N MET A 85 9.62 -20.84 -6.38
CA MET A 85 8.53 -19.86 -6.25
C MET A 85 7.17 -20.50 -6.00
N ARG A 86 6.93 -21.70 -6.54
CA ARG A 86 5.71 -22.47 -6.27
C ARG A 86 5.47 -22.65 -4.77
N THR A 87 6.53 -22.82 -3.99
CA THR A 87 6.46 -23.06 -2.55
C THR A 87 6.72 -21.81 -1.73
N GLU A 88 7.56 -20.88 -2.20
CA GLU A 88 7.93 -19.68 -1.45
C GLU A 88 6.86 -18.59 -1.49
N LEU A 89 6.30 -18.31 -2.67
CA LEU A 89 5.39 -17.16 -2.86
C LEU A 89 4.13 -17.23 -1.97
N PRO A 90 3.47 -18.40 -1.80
CA PRO A 90 2.38 -18.55 -0.83
C PRO A 90 2.81 -18.31 0.62
N ASN A 91 4.03 -18.70 1.01
CA ASN A 91 4.54 -18.47 2.36
C ASN A 91 4.81 -16.98 2.61
N HIS A 92 5.39 -16.27 1.64
CA HIS A 92 5.64 -14.84 1.74
C HIS A 92 4.34 -14.02 1.85
N LEU A 93 3.28 -14.41 1.12
CA LEU A 93 1.95 -13.80 1.28
C LEU A 93 1.40 -13.96 2.71
N ARG A 94 1.55 -15.15 3.29
CA ARG A 94 1.18 -15.39 4.69
C ARG A 94 2.00 -14.53 5.65
N PHE A 95 3.30 -14.32 5.37
CA PHE A 95 4.14 -13.45 6.19
C PHE A 95 3.73 -11.96 6.09
N ILE A 96 3.17 -11.51 4.97
CA ILE A 96 2.57 -10.18 4.84
C ILE A 96 1.35 -10.07 5.76
N GLU A 97 0.46 -11.08 5.75
CA GLU A 97 -0.72 -11.11 6.64
C GLU A 97 -0.31 -11.09 8.11
N ASP A 98 0.66 -11.93 8.50
CA ASP A 98 1.19 -11.96 9.87
C ASP A 98 1.81 -10.61 10.27
N ALA A 99 2.58 -9.98 9.38
CA ALA A 99 3.21 -8.70 9.62
C ALA A 99 2.19 -7.55 9.74
N GLN A 100 1.10 -7.60 8.97
CA GLN A 100 -0.02 -6.66 9.09
C GLN A 100 -0.74 -6.82 10.44
N VAL A 101 -0.94 -8.06 10.91
CA VAL A 101 -1.55 -8.32 12.22
C VAL A 101 -0.65 -7.85 13.36
N SER A 102 0.67 -8.03 13.23
CA SER A 102 1.64 -7.60 14.24
C SER A 102 2.07 -6.13 14.13
N ASN A 103 1.50 -5.36 13.19
CA ASN A 103 1.92 -3.99 12.89
C ASN A 103 3.43 -3.84 12.59
N ASP A 104 4.06 -4.89 12.07
CA ASP A 104 5.47 -4.90 11.70
C ASP A 104 5.62 -4.38 10.27
N LYS A 105 5.71 -3.05 10.15
CA LYS A 105 5.81 -2.35 8.85
C LYS A 105 7.05 -2.74 8.06
N GLU A 106 8.17 -2.98 8.74
CA GLU A 106 9.43 -3.35 8.09
C GLU A 106 9.34 -4.74 7.49
N LYS A 107 8.82 -5.71 8.24
CA LYS A 107 8.55 -7.05 7.73
C LYS A 107 7.53 -7.01 6.60
N ALA A 108 6.38 -6.34 6.78
CA ALA A 108 5.37 -6.21 5.73
C ALA A 108 5.97 -5.64 4.44
N GLY A 109 6.81 -4.60 4.53
CA GLY A 109 7.50 -4.02 3.38
C GLY A 109 8.46 -4.99 2.68
N ARG A 110 9.29 -5.73 3.44
CA ARG A 110 10.21 -6.74 2.87
C ARG A 110 9.46 -7.86 2.14
N GLU A 111 8.43 -8.40 2.78
CA GLU A 111 7.64 -9.50 2.21
C GLU A 111 6.85 -9.04 0.98
N CYS A 112 6.22 -7.85 1.02
CA CYS A 112 5.55 -7.25 -0.14
C CYS A 112 6.51 -7.05 -1.31
N LYS A 113 7.73 -6.56 -1.05
CA LYS A 113 8.75 -6.36 -2.09
C LYS A 113 9.13 -7.69 -2.74
N TYR A 114 9.40 -8.72 -1.93
CA TYR A 114 9.71 -10.05 -2.45
C TYR A 114 8.59 -10.56 -3.36
N VAL A 115 7.33 -10.45 -2.92
CA VAL A 115 6.18 -10.88 -3.72
C VAL A 115 6.04 -10.08 -5.02
N ALA A 116 6.22 -8.75 -4.97
CA ALA A 116 6.12 -7.89 -6.15
C ALA A 116 7.20 -8.21 -7.18
N ASP A 117 8.48 -8.30 -6.76
CA ASP A 117 9.62 -8.56 -7.64
C ASP A 117 9.44 -9.93 -8.35
N ASN A 118 9.05 -10.97 -7.61
CA ASN A 118 8.84 -12.31 -8.19
C ASN A 118 7.60 -12.39 -9.10
N LEU A 119 6.49 -11.71 -8.77
CA LEU A 119 5.32 -11.68 -9.65
C LEU A 119 5.59 -10.90 -10.95
N GLU A 120 6.42 -9.86 -10.89
CA GLU A 120 6.86 -9.14 -12.08
C GLU A 120 7.72 -10.03 -12.98
N ASP A 121 8.68 -10.77 -12.41
CA ASP A 121 9.53 -11.69 -13.17
C ASP A 121 8.72 -12.81 -13.84
N VAL A 122 7.76 -13.41 -13.11
CA VAL A 122 6.85 -14.43 -13.66
C VAL A 122 5.96 -13.87 -14.79
N SER A 123 5.55 -12.60 -14.68
CA SER A 123 4.80 -11.94 -15.75
C SER A 123 5.67 -11.68 -16.98
N ARG A 124 6.95 -11.30 -16.80
CA ARG A 124 7.90 -11.04 -17.88
C ARG A 124 8.23 -12.32 -18.65
N ASP A 125 8.36 -13.42 -17.94
CA ASP A 125 8.64 -14.74 -18.51
C ASP A 125 7.39 -15.40 -19.16
N GLY A 126 6.24 -14.73 -19.14
CA GLY A 126 5.02 -15.17 -19.81
C GLY A 126 4.26 -16.30 -19.09
N PHE A 127 4.66 -16.65 -17.86
CA PHE A 127 4.01 -17.69 -17.05
C PHE A 127 2.69 -17.24 -16.45
N VAL A 128 2.55 -15.93 -16.17
CA VAL A 128 1.29 -15.35 -15.68
C VAL A 128 0.88 -14.24 -16.63
N THR A 129 -0.12 -14.53 -17.47
CA THR A 129 -0.87 -13.46 -18.15
C THR A 129 -1.64 -12.71 -17.09
N PHE A 130 -1.11 -11.55 -16.65
CA PHE A 130 -1.78 -10.72 -15.67
C PHE A 130 -3.21 -10.40 -16.12
N LEU A 131 -4.20 -10.98 -15.43
CA LEU A 131 -5.56 -10.46 -15.34
C LEU A 131 -5.56 -9.21 -14.45
N LEU A 132 -4.69 -8.23 -14.75
CA LEU A 132 -4.73 -6.85 -14.24
C LEU A 132 -5.62 -5.98 -15.15
N VAL A 133 -6.72 -6.53 -15.66
CA VAL A 133 -7.82 -5.70 -16.19
C VAL A 133 -8.94 -5.67 -15.15
N GLY A 134 -8.59 -5.16 -13.96
CA GLY A 134 -9.53 -4.62 -13.00
C GLY A 134 -10.02 -3.27 -13.51
N LYS A 135 -10.95 -3.31 -14.48
CA LYS A 135 -11.85 -2.24 -14.92
C LYS A 135 -11.50 -0.81 -14.46
N HIS A 136 -10.71 -0.08 -15.26
CA HIS A 136 -11.00 1.34 -15.44
C HIS A 136 -12.41 1.44 -16.03
N LYS A 137 -13.40 1.67 -15.18
CA LYS A 137 -14.69 2.17 -15.63
C LYS A 137 -14.44 3.58 -16.15
N ASN A 138 -14.16 3.70 -17.44
CA ASN A 138 -14.55 4.90 -18.18
C ASN A 138 -16.06 5.04 -17.99
N LYS A 139 -16.48 6.02 -17.20
CA LYS A 139 -17.83 6.55 -17.28
C LYS A 139 -17.79 7.76 -18.23
N PRO A 140 -18.85 7.93 -19.05
CA PRO A 140 -18.92 8.92 -20.12
C PRO A 140 -18.96 10.35 -19.58
#